data_AF-A0A4R2RLL1-F1
#
_entry.id   AF-A0A4R2RLL1-F1
#
_cell.length_a   1.000
_cell.length_b   1.000
_cell.length_c   1.000
_cell.angle_alpha   90.00
_cell.angle_beta   90.00
_cell.angle_gamma   90.00
#
_symmetry.space_group_name_H-M   'P 1'
#
loop_
_entity.id
_entity.type
_entity.pdbx_description
1 polymer ?
#
loop_
_entity_poly.entity_id
_entity_poly.type
_entity_poly.pdbx_seq_one_letter_code
_entity_poly.pdbx_strand_id
1 'polypeptide(L)'
;VYIPKKNGKKRPLGIPTIKDRAMQALHLLAMDPIAETTGDLNSYGFRPKRSTADAISQCFKVLNNKNSAHWILEGDIKACFDRISHSWLLDNVPMDKTILKKWLKAGFMDQKTLYPTEQGTPQGGICSPVLANLALDGLEKVLQEAFPKKRVATSMHKVNYIRYADDFIITANSKEILEQEVKPLVKEFLQERGLELSEEKTSITHINDGFDFLGQNIRKYKGKLLIKPSKKNIKAFLDKVREVIRTNKQATTENLILQLNPMIRGWANYHKHVVSKEIFSRVDNAVFKALWRWAKRRHPKKARNWISKRYFKSIGNRNWVFYGASKDKYGKFQNIYLFYAFSVIIQRHIKIKSHANPYDPQWEMYYEKRLDIKMEQNLKHKQKLLYLWKEQKGTCPICLQKITHLTGWHSHHIHWKTHGGSDQVANRVLLHPNCHRQVHNLNLTVEKPHS
;
A
#
# COMPACT_ATOMS: atom_id res chain seq x y z
N VAL A 1 0.71 5.76 24.27
CA VAL A 1 0.41 6.92 23.38
C VAL A 1 -0.96 6.73 22.74
N TYR A 2 -1.78 7.77 22.55
CA TYR A 2 -3.10 7.61 21.93
C TYR A 2 -3.18 8.29 20.56
N ILE A 3 -3.72 7.58 19.57
CA ILE A 3 -4.03 8.13 18.24
C ILE A 3 -5.56 8.20 18.05
N PRO A 4 -6.11 9.31 17.54
CA PRO A 4 -7.54 9.40 17.28
C PRO A 4 -7.98 8.44 16.16
N LYS A 5 -9.04 7.65 16.41
CA LYS A 5 -9.77 6.89 15.38
C LYS A 5 -10.81 7.79 14.70
N LYS A 6 -11.25 7.37 13.50
CA LYS A 6 -12.29 8.07 12.72
C LYS A 6 -13.65 8.18 13.44
N ASN A 7 -13.91 7.31 14.41
CA ASN A 7 -15.14 7.29 15.22
C ASN A 7 -15.01 8.09 16.53
N GLY A 8 -13.97 8.92 16.69
CA GLY A 8 -13.75 9.71 17.90
C GLY A 8 -13.10 8.94 19.07
N LYS A 9 -13.09 7.60 19.03
CA LYS A 9 -12.40 6.77 20.04
C LYS A 9 -10.88 6.91 19.90
N LYS A 10 -10.14 6.76 20.99
CA LYS A 10 -8.66 6.75 20.99
C LYS A 10 -8.16 5.33 20.77
N ARG A 11 -7.13 5.15 19.92
CA ARG A 11 -6.39 3.90 19.75
C ARG A 11 -5.12 3.97 20.61
N PRO A 12 -4.94 3.11 21.61
CA PRO A 12 -3.68 3.03 22.32
C PRO A 12 -2.60 2.45 21.39
N LEU A 13 -1.42 3.04 21.44
CA LEU A 13 -0.18 2.53 20.87
C LEU A 13 0.77 2.21 22.03
N GLY A 14 1.20 0.96 22.07
CA GLY A 14 2.33 0.50 22.89
C GLY A 14 3.60 0.69 22.09
N ILE A 15 4.39 1.72 22.42
CA ILE A 15 5.68 1.96 21.78
C ILE A 15 6.75 1.27 22.65
N PRO A 16 7.40 0.20 22.16
CA PRO A 16 8.44 -0.48 22.94
C PRO A 16 9.69 0.39 23.11
N THR A 17 10.53 0.02 24.06
CA THR A 17 11.84 0.68 24.24
C THR A 17 12.71 0.52 22.99
N ILE A 18 13.76 1.34 22.85
CA ILE A 18 14.70 1.20 21.70
C ILE A 18 15.33 -0.20 21.67
N LYS A 19 15.72 -0.73 22.85
CA LYS A 19 16.30 -2.07 22.98
C LYS A 19 15.31 -3.15 22.52
N ASP A 20 14.06 -3.06 22.97
CA ASP A 20 13.03 -4.03 22.56
C ASP A 20 12.73 -3.95 21.07
N ARG A 21 12.72 -2.74 20.49
CA ARG A 21 12.58 -2.57 19.04
C ARG A 21 13.74 -3.19 18.26
N ALA A 22 14.98 -3.04 18.73
CA ALA A 22 16.13 -3.67 18.10
C ALA A 22 16.04 -5.21 18.14
N MET A 23 15.68 -5.77 19.29
CA MET A 23 15.47 -7.22 19.44
C MET A 23 14.31 -7.72 18.57
N GLN A 24 13.18 -7.00 18.55
CA GLN A 24 12.06 -7.33 17.65
C GLN A 24 12.48 -7.25 16.18
N ALA A 25 13.25 -6.25 15.77
CA ALA A 25 13.75 -6.17 14.41
C ALA A 25 14.65 -7.37 14.05
N LEU A 26 15.50 -7.83 14.97
CA LEU A 26 16.32 -9.02 14.76
C LEU A 26 15.48 -10.28 14.55
N HIS A 27 14.51 -10.53 15.43
CA HIS A 27 13.62 -11.70 15.26
C HIS A 27 12.71 -11.58 14.05
N LEU A 28 12.30 -10.36 13.68
CA LEU A 28 11.54 -10.14 12.45
C LEU A 28 12.34 -10.58 11.22
N LEU A 29 13.64 -10.28 11.14
CA LEU A 29 14.49 -10.74 10.02
C LEU A 29 14.51 -12.27 9.88
N ALA A 30 14.45 -13.00 10.99
CA ALA A 30 14.38 -14.46 10.98
C ALA A 30 12.98 -15.00 10.62
N MET A 31 11.92 -14.33 11.08
CA MET A 31 10.53 -14.79 10.85
C MET A 31 9.98 -14.40 9.48
N ASP A 32 10.38 -13.27 8.91
CA ASP A 32 9.81 -12.74 7.66
C ASP A 32 9.94 -13.73 6.47
N PRO A 33 11.08 -14.43 6.27
CA PRO A 33 11.19 -15.47 5.24
C PRO A 33 10.25 -16.65 5.45
N ILE A 34 10.07 -17.08 6.70
CA ILE A 34 9.19 -18.19 7.05
C ILE A 34 7.74 -17.79 6.76
N ALA A 35 7.31 -16.64 7.28
CA ALA A 35 5.96 -16.12 7.09
C ALA A 35 5.63 -15.86 5.61
N GLU A 36 6.58 -15.38 4.80
CA GLU A 36 6.35 -15.16 3.38
C GLU A 36 6.20 -16.48 2.60
N THR A 37 6.90 -17.53 3.04
CA THR A 37 6.87 -18.87 2.40
C THR A 37 5.61 -19.65 2.76
N THR A 38 5.19 -19.61 4.02
CA THR A 38 4.00 -20.33 4.51
C THR A 38 2.70 -19.55 4.34
N GLY A 39 2.78 -18.24 4.14
CA GLY A 39 1.62 -17.35 4.15
C GLY A 39 0.74 -17.44 2.90
N ASP A 40 -0.54 -17.10 3.07
CA ASP A 40 -1.58 -17.25 2.04
C ASP A 40 -1.25 -16.49 0.74
N LEU A 41 -1.50 -17.11 -0.42
CA LEU A 41 -1.15 -16.54 -1.73
C LEU A 41 -1.92 -15.24 -2.03
N ASN A 42 -3.14 -15.10 -1.51
CA ASN A 42 -3.97 -13.91 -1.63
C ASN A 42 -4.03 -13.05 -0.36
N SER A 43 -3.02 -13.17 0.50
CA SER A 43 -2.73 -12.20 1.57
C SER A 43 -1.71 -11.15 1.13
N TYR A 44 -2.03 -9.87 1.31
CA TYR A 44 -1.22 -8.74 0.84
C TYR A 44 -0.77 -7.78 1.95
N GLY A 45 -1.43 -7.80 3.12
CA GLY A 45 -1.17 -6.85 4.20
C GLY A 45 0.14 -7.12 4.91
N PHE A 46 0.92 -6.06 5.19
CA PHE A 46 2.19 -6.13 5.93
C PHE A 46 3.25 -7.09 5.38
N ARG A 47 3.15 -7.47 4.11
CA ARG A 47 4.11 -8.38 3.46
C ARG A 47 5.08 -7.64 2.54
N PRO A 48 6.34 -8.10 2.43
CA PRO A 48 7.33 -7.46 1.59
C PRO A 48 6.89 -7.43 0.12
N LYS A 49 7.09 -6.28 -0.53
CA LYS A 49 6.82 -6.03 -1.96
C LYS A 49 5.34 -6.18 -2.40
N ARG A 50 4.41 -6.51 -1.50
CA ARG A 50 2.95 -6.54 -1.71
C ARG A 50 2.34 -5.21 -1.27
N SER A 51 1.25 -4.80 -1.91
CA SER A 51 0.60 -3.50 -1.66
C SER A 51 -0.92 -3.58 -1.74
N THR A 52 -1.60 -2.54 -1.27
CA THR A 52 -3.08 -2.43 -1.43
C THR A 52 -3.50 -2.49 -2.90
N ALA A 53 -2.66 -1.99 -3.81
CA ALA A 53 -2.92 -2.06 -5.24
C ALA A 53 -2.89 -3.49 -5.78
N ASP A 54 -2.10 -4.40 -5.19
CA ASP A 54 -2.10 -5.82 -5.54
C ASP A 54 -3.42 -6.48 -5.13
N ALA A 55 -3.91 -6.21 -3.92
CA ALA A 55 -5.19 -6.70 -3.44
C ALA A 55 -6.35 -6.22 -4.33
N ILE A 56 -6.39 -4.92 -4.67
CA ILE A 56 -7.40 -4.36 -5.57
C ILE A 56 -7.29 -4.93 -6.99
N SER A 57 -6.07 -5.16 -7.48
CA SER A 57 -5.88 -5.83 -8.78
C SER A 57 -6.37 -7.28 -8.75
N GLN A 58 -6.22 -7.98 -7.62
CA GLN A 58 -6.80 -9.30 -7.43
C GLN A 58 -8.33 -9.25 -7.42
N CYS A 59 -8.95 -8.27 -6.75
CA CYS A 59 -10.41 -8.06 -6.82
C CYS A 59 -10.86 -7.87 -8.27
N PHE A 60 -10.13 -7.07 -9.05
CA PHE A 60 -10.42 -6.89 -10.47
C PHE A 60 -10.36 -8.22 -11.24
N LYS A 61 -9.31 -9.02 -11.05
CA LYS A 61 -9.18 -10.32 -11.73
C LYS A 61 -10.31 -11.30 -11.38
N VAL A 62 -10.72 -11.33 -10.11
CA VAL A 62 -11.75 -12.25 -9.61
C VAL A 62 -13.16 -11.84 -10.03
N LEU A 63 -13.45 -10.53 -10.12
CA LEU A 63 -14.82 -10.01 -10.27
C LEU A 63 -15.16 -9.46 -11.67
N ASN A 64 -14.17 -9.26 -12.54
CA ASN A 64 -14.38 -8.58 -13.83
C ASN A 64 -15.13 -9.44 -14.87
N ASN A 65 -14.99 -10.76 -14.82
CA ASN A 65 -15.58 -11.65 -15.82
C ASN A 65 -17.12 -11.71 -15.69
N LYS A 66 -17.82 -12.02 -16.79
CA LYS A 66 -19.29 -12.20 -16.79
C LYS A 66 -19.71 -13.30 -15.81
N ASN A 67 -18.99 -14.43 -15.82
CA ASN A 67 -19.27 -15.59 -14.97
C ASN A 67 -18.62 -15.51 -13.58
N SER A 68 -18.22 -14.33 -13.11
CA SER A 68 -17.63 -14.18 -11.77
C SER A 68 -18.66 -14.41 -10.66
N ALA A 69 -18.19 -14.58 -9.43
CA ALA A 69 -19.03 -14.53 -8.24
C ALA A 69 -19.77 -13.17 -8.14
N HIS A 70 -21.00 -13.21 -7.65
CA HIS A 70 -21.89 -12.05 -7.57
C HIS A 70 -22.06 -11.53 -6.14
N TRP A 71 -21.86 -12.39 -5.15
CA TRP A 71 -21.99 -12.07 -3.74
C TRP A 71 -20.61 -11.98 -3.07
N ILE A 72 -20.47 -11.01 -2.19
CA ILE A 72 -19.23 -10.70 -1.48
C ILE A 72 -19.53 -10.62 0.00
N LEU A 73 -18.82 -11.40 0.79
CA LEU A 73 -18.71 -11.25 2.24
C LEU A 73 -17.56 -10.29 2.51
N GLU A 74 -17.88 -9.11 3.02
CA GLU A 74 -16.94 -8.15 3.58
C GLU A 74 -16.67 -8.56 5.02
N GLY A 75 -15.44 -8.98 5.32
CA GLY A 75 -15.03 -9.41 6.65
C GLY A 75 -14.04 -8.45 7.31
N ASP A 76 -14.25 -8.18 8.59
CA ASP A 76 -13.34 -7.42 9.46
C ASP A 76 -13.21 -8.15 10.79
N ILE A 77 -11.99 -8.23 11.31
CA ILE A 77 -11.68 -8.92 12.56
C ILE A 77 -11.70 -7.93 13.72
N LYS A 78 -12.51 -8.25 14.75
CA LYS A 78 -12.67 -7.39 15.92
C LYS A 78 -11.37 -7.34 16.72
N ALA A 79 -10.75 -6.16 16.74
CA ALA A 79 -9.55 -5.88 17.54
C ALA A 79 -8.44 -6.91 17.32
N CYS A 80 -8.14 -7.23 16.06
CA CYS A 80 -7.21 -8.30 15.67
C CYS A 80 -5.91 -8.30 16.48
N PHE A 81 -5.20 -7.18 16.59
CA PHE A 81 -3.94 -7.16 17.34
C PHE A 81 -4.12 -7.35 18.84
N ASP A 82 -5.25 -6.93 19.41
CA ASP A 82 -5.45 -6.87 20.86
C ASP A 82 -6.03 -8.18 21.44
N ARG A 83 -6.53 -9.08 20.59
CA ARG A 83 -7.28 -10.28 21.01
C ARG A 83 -6.66 -11.62 20.64
N ILE A 84 -5.59 -11.65 19.83
CA ILE A 84 -4.95 -12.92 19.45
C ILE A 84 -4.53 -13.68 20.73
N SER A 85 -4.89 -14.97 20.78
CA SER A 85 -4.55 -15.85 21.88
C SER A 85 -3.04 -16.01 22.03
N HIS A 86 -2.53 -15.80 23.25
CA HIS A 86 -1.11 -16.01 23.57
C HIS A 86 -0.72 -17.47 23.49
N SER A 87 -1.57 -18.41 23.91
CA SER A 87 -1.28 -19.85 23.82
C SER A 87 -1.11 -20.24 22.36
N TRP A 88 -2.06 -19.83 21.51
CA TRP A 88 -2.00 -20.12 20.08
C TRP A 88 -0.70 -19.59 19.44
N LEU A 89 -0.30 -18.35 19.73
CA LEU A 89 0.95 -17.78 19.22
C LEU A 89 2.18 -18.54 19.74
N LEU A 90 2.20 -18.90 21.03
CA LEU A 90 3.30 -19.65 21.62
C LEU A 90 3.41 -21.06 21.04
N ASP A 91 2.32 -21.67 20.58
CA ASP A 91 2.40 -23.00 19.99
C ASP A 91 2.81 -22.90 18.51
N ASN A 92 2.23 -21.98 17.75
CA ASN A 92 2.30 -21.98 16.29
C ASN A 92 3.38 -21.07 15.68
N VAL A 93 3.90 -20.06 16.39
CA VAL A 93 4.89 -19.13 15.82
C VAL A 93 6.30 -19.73 15.84
N PRO A 94 7.01 -19.84 14.71
CA PRO A 94 8.32 -20.47 14.63
C PRO A 94 9.42 -19.49 15.10
N MET A 95 9.48 -19.22 16.39
CA MET A 95 10.52 -18.40 17.02
C MET A 95 10.84 -18.91 18.43
N ASP A 96 11.85 -18.32 19.08
CA ASP A 96 12.14 -18.56 20.49
C ASP A 96 10.91 -18.24 21.36
N LYS A 97 10.35 -19.30 21.96
CA LYS A 97 9.12 -19.25 22.76
C LYS A 97 9.32 -18.49 24.06
N THR A 98 10.52 -18.52 24.63
CA THR A 98 10.86 -17.78 25.85
C THR A 98 10.83 -16.29 25.59
N ILE A 99 11.44 -15.85 24.48
CA ILE A 99 11.44 -14.45 24.07
C ILE A 99 10.03 -14.00 23.71
N LEU A 100 9.30 -14.79 22.92
CA LEU A 100 7.92 -14.50 22.55
C LEU A 100 7.03 -14.34 23.79
N LYS A 101 7.12 -15.28 24.75
CA LYS A 101 6.36 -15.24 26.01
C LYS A 101 6.66 -13.97 26.81
N LYS A 102 7.93 -13.57 26.89
CA LYS A 102 8.32 -12.31 27.56
C LYS A 102 7.71 -11.10 26.88
N TRP A 103 7.70 -11.04 25.55
CA TRP A 103 7.09 -9.92 24.81
C TRP A 103 5.57 -9.87 24.93
N LEU A 104 4.90 -11.01 24.88
CA LEU A 104 3.44 -11.10 25.03
C LEU A 104 3.00 -10.70 26.45
N LYS A 105 3.78 -11.07 27.49
CA LYS A 105 3.50 -10.75 28.90
C LYS A 105 4.04 -9.41 29.39
N ALA A 106 4.78 -8.66 28.57
CA ALA A 106 5.48 -7.44 28.99
C ALA A 106 4.56 -6.33 29.53
N GLY A 107 3.24 -6.44 29.32
CA GLY A 107 2.28 -5.46 29.80
C GLY A 107 2.33 -4.15 29.01
N PHE A 108 1.61 -3.14 29.51
CA PHE A 108 1.75 -1.76 29.05
C PHE A 108 1.74 -0.78 30.22
N MET A 109 2.46 0.32 30.06
CA MET A 109 2.47 1.42 31.03
C MET A 109 1.45 2.47 30.61
N ASP A 110 0.48 2.79 31.45
CA ASP A 110 -0.43 3.92 31.28
C ASP A 110 -0.50 4.76 32.56
N GLN A 111 -0.41 6.08 32.42
CA GLN A 111 -0.37 7.03 33.56
C GLN A 111 0.62 6.67 34.70
N LYS A 112 1.78 6.07 34.34
CA LYS A 112 2.81 5.56 35.26
C LYS A 112 2.43 4.30 36.05
N THR A 113 1.33 3.66 35.70
CA THR A 113 0.91 2.36 36.24
C THR A 113 1.15 1.27 35.22
N LEU A 114 1.76 0.15 35.64
CA LEU A 114 1.98 -1.01 34.80
C LEU A 114 0.72 -1.90 34.82
N TYR A 115 0.14 -2.12 33.66
CA TYR A 115 -1.00 -3.00 33.47
C TYR A 115 -0.54 -4.30 32.78
N PRO A 116 -1.01 -5.48 33.23
CA PRO A 116 -0.72 -6.74 32.55
C PRO A 116 -1.40 -6.78 31.17
N THR A 117 -0.83 -7.56 30.26
CA THR A 117 -1.44 -7.88 28.96
C THR A 117 -1.82 -9.36 28.96
N GLU A 118 -3.12 -9.63 29.04
CA GLU A 118 -3.63 -11.01 29.09
C GLU A 118 -3.86 -11.61 27.70
N GLN A 119 -4.07 -10.78 26.68
CA GLN A 119 -4.31 -11.17 25.29
C GLN A 119 -3.71 -10.16 24.31
N GLY A 120 -3.48 -10.59 23.07
CA GLY A 120 -3.02 -9.74 21.99
C GLY A 120 -1.51 -9.48 21.96
N THR A 121 -1.09 -8.75 20.93
CA THR A 121 0.27 -8.29 20.69
C THR A 121 0.29 -6.77 20.82
N PRO A 122 1.31 -6.16 21.45
CA PRO A 122 1.37 -4.72 21.62
C PRO A 122 1.31 -4.01 20.26
N GLN A 123 0.26 -3.18 20.07
CA GLN A 123 0.06 -2.42 18.86
C GLN A 123 1.13 -1.32 18.76
N GLY A 124 2.17 -1.56 17.97
CA GLY A 124 3.36 -0.72 17.87
C GLY A 124 4.68 -1.49 17.93
N GLY A 125 4.64 -2.79 18.26
CA GLY A 125 5.77 -3.70 18.09
C GLY A 125 6.12 -3.92 16.62
N ILE A 126 7.41 -4.05 16.33
CA ILE A 126 7.93 -4.29 14.97
C ILE A 126 7.52 -5.69 14.47
N CYS A 127 7.46 -6.69 15.36
CA CYS A 127 7.04 -8.05 15.02
C CYS A 127 5.53 -8.24 14.93
N SER A 128 4.72 -7.39 15.56
CA SER A 128 3.27 -7.59 15.68
C SER A 128 2.57 -7.83 14.33
N PRO A 129 2.91 -7.12 13.23
CA PRO A 129 2.31 -7.39 11.93
C PRO A 129 2.59 -8.80 11.38
N VAL A 130 3.78 -9.34 11.58
CA VAL A 130 4.12 -10.70 11.12
C VAL A 130 3.46 -11.75 12.00
N LEU A 131 3.37 -11.53 13.31
CA LEU A 131 2.62 -12.41 14.22
C LEU A 131 1.13 -12.47 13.84
N ALA A 132 0.53 -11.33 13.49
CA ALA A 132 -0.85 -11.29 13.01
C ALA A 132 -1.02 -12.00 11.67
N ASN A 133 -0.05 -11.89 10.75
CA ASN A 133 -0.11 -12.64 9.49
C ASN A 133 -0.01 -14.15 9.73
N LEU A 134 0.95 -14.61 10.52
CA LEU A 134 1.09 -16.03 10.88
C LEU A 134 -0.18 -16.58 11.55
N ALA A 135 -0.86 -15.77 12.37
CA ALA A 135 -2.14 -16.15 12.96
C ALA A 135 -3.27 -16.28 11.94
N LEU A 136 -3.34 -15.38 10.96
CA LEU A 136 -4.44 -15.33 10.00
C LEU A 136 -4.22 -16.15 8.73
N ASP A 137 -2.98 -16.56 8.45
CA ASP A 137 -2.66 -17.43 7.34
C ASP A 137 -3.20 -18.86 7.58
N GLY A 138 -3.56 -19.54 6.50
CA GLY A 138 -4.25 -20.84 6.52
C GLY A 138 -5.74 -20.75 6.23
N LEU A 139 -6.38 -19.58 6.39
CA LEU A 139 -7.79 -19.43 6.05
C LEU A 139 -8.03 -19.65 4.55
N GLU A 140 -7.11 -19.21 3.69
CA GLU A 140 -7.20 -19.50 2.25
C GLU A 140 -7.21 -21.01 1.98
N LYS A 141 -6.39 -21.78 2.70
CA LYS A 141 -6.28 -23.23 2.54
C LYS A 141 -7.57 -23.94 3.01
N VAL A 142 -8.08 -23.59 4.19
CA VAL A 142 -9.34 -24.17 4.71
C VAL A 142 -10.50 -23.91 3.74
N LEU A 143 -10.59 -22.69 3.18
CA LEU A 143 -11.61 -22.36 2.17
C LEU A 143 -11.42 -23.15 0.86
N GLN A 144 -10.18 -23.43 0.45
CA GLN A 144 -9.90 -24.22 -0.75
C GLN A 144 -10.22 -25.71 -0.55
N GLU A 145 -10.01 -26.25 0.64
CA GLU A 145 -10.34 -27.63 1.01
C GLU A 145 -11.86 -27.84 1.10
N ALA A 146 -12.58 -26.90 1.70
CA ALA A 146 -14.05 -26.93 1.76
C ALA A 146 -14.70 -26.68 0.39
N PHE A 147 -14.12 -25.79 -0.43
CA PHE A 147 -14.65 -25.42 -1.74
C PHE A 147 -13.63 -25.63 -2.86
N PRO A 148 -13.30 -26.89 -3.21
CA PRO A 148 -12.26 -27.18 -4.18
C PRO A 148 -12.63 -26.64 -5.57
N LYS A 149 -11.65 -25.99 -6.19
CA LYS A 149 -11.76 -25.52 -7.58
C LYS A 149 -11.71 -26.73 -8.52
N LYS A 150 -12.87 -27.27 -8.91
CA LYS A 150 -12.93 -28.23 -10.02
C LYS A 150 -12.29 -27.59 -11.27
N ARG A 151 -11.48 -28.35 -12.02
CA ARG A 151 -10.75 -27.91 -13.23
C ARG A 151 -11.67 -27.39 -14.36
N VAL A 152 -12.97 -27.60 -14.26
CA VAL A 152 -13.96 -27.13 -15.22
C VAL A 152 -14.25 -25.65 -14.97
N ALA A 153 -14.44 -24.87 -16.04
CA ALA A 153 -14.76 -23.43 -16.04
C ALA A 153 -16.01 -23.02 -15.22
N THR A 154 -16.67 -23.99 -14.59
CA THR A 154 -17.83 -23.91 -13.71
C THR A 154 -17.46 -24.43 -12.32
N SER A 155 -16.53 -23.79 -11.62
CA SER A 155 -16.54 -23.89 -10.15
C SER A 155 -17.92 -23.42 -9.68
N MET A 156 -18.70 -24.32 -9.10
CA MET A 156 -20.10 -24.07 -8.75
C MET A 156 -20.23 -22.97 -7.69
N HIS A 157 -19.32 -22.97 -6.71
CA HIS A 157 -19.35 -22.05 -5.57
C HIS A 157 -18.56 -20.75 -5.80
N LYS A 158 -17.50 -20.78 -6.64
CA LYS A 158 -16.63 -19.63 -6.96
C LYS A 158 -16.07 -18.91 -5.74
N VAL A 159 -15.66 -19.68 -4.74
CA VAL A 159 -15.07 -19.16 -3.51
C VAL A 159 -13.66 -18.64 -3.77
N ASN A 160 -13.44 -17.35 -3.53
CA ASN A 160 -12.13 -16.73 -3.61
C ASN A 160 -11.91 -15.85 -2.39
N TYR A 161 -10.71 -15.92 -1.85
CA TYR A 161 -10.28 -15.17 -0.68
C TYR A 161 -9.26 -14.10 -1.06
N ILE A 162 -9.42 -12.90 -0.51
CA ILE A 162 -8.49 -11.79 -0.67
C ILE A 162 -8.39 -11.08 0.69
N ARG A 163 -7.19 -11.07 1.30
CA ARG A 163 -6.94 -10.46 2.60
C ARG A 163 -5.91 -9.33 2.53
N TYR A 164 -6.18 -8.27 3.28
CA TYR A 164 -5.21 -7.22 3.58
C TYR A 164 -5.25 -6.94 5.09
N ALA A 165 -4.27 -7.49 5.81
CA ALA A 165 -4.23 -7.41 7.28
C ALA A 165 -5.48 -8.06 7.89
N ASP A 166 -6.29 -7.31 8.63
CA ASP A 166 -7.54 -7.68 9.28
C ASP A 166 -8.78 -7.54 8.36
N ASP A 167 -8.68 -6.71 7.32
CA ASP A 167 -9.73 -6.56 6.31
C ASP A 167 -9.61 -7.68 5.26
N PHE A 168 -10.70 -8.40 5.00
CA PHE A 168 -10.71 -9.40 3.93
C PHE A 168 -12.06 -9.44 3.20
N ILE A 169 -12.04 -10.03 2.01
CA ILE A 169 -13.26 -10.33 1.27
C ILE A 169 -13.27 -11.78 0.82
N ILE A 170 -14.45 -12.39 0.88
CA ILE A 170 -14.72 -13.71 0.31
C ILE A 170 -15.83 -13.58 -0.71
N THR A 171 -15.61 -14.08 -1.92
CA THR A 171 -16.63 -14.05 -2.99
C THR A 171 -17.35 -15.40 -3.07
N ALA A 172 -18.63 -15.43 -3.41
CA ALA A 172 -19.32 -16.67 -3.79
C ALA A 172 -20.40 -16.44 -4.85
N ASN A 173 -20.90 -17.53 -5.44
CA ASN A 173 -21.94 -17.47 -6.46
C ASN A 173 -23.34 -17.20 -5.87
N SER A 174 -23.60 -17.60 -4.62
CA SER A 174 -24.86 -17.39 -3.93
C SER A 174 -24.66 -16.74 -2.56
N LYS A 175 -25.72 -16.11 -2.04
CA LYS A 175 -25.70 -15.49 -0.71
C LYS A 175 -25.71 -16.56 0.38
N GLU A 176 -26.45 -17.63 0.14
CA GLU A 176 -26.67 -18.74 1.06
C GLU A 176 -25.35 -19.45 1.38
N ILE A 177 -24.49 -19.68 0.39
CA ILE A 177 -23.14 -20.24 0.60
C ILE A 177 -22.32 -19.35 1.53
N LEU A 178 -22.43 -18.03 1.39
CA LEU A 178 -21.70 -17.10 2.26
C LEU A 178 -22.22 -17.13 3.70
N GLU A 179 -23.54 -17.20 3.88
CA GLU A 179 -24.19 -17.16 5.21
C GLU A 179 -24.12 -18.47 5.97
N GLN A 180 -24.37 -19.59 5.29
CA GLN A 180 -24.57 -20.90 5.91
C GLN A 180 -23.29 -21.74 5.98
N GLU A 181 -22.35 -21.55 5.06
CA GLU A 181 -21.15 -22.40 4.98
C GLU A 181 -19.87 -21.59 5.25
N VAL A 182 -19.64 -20.51 4.48
CA VAL A 182 -18.39 -19.74 4.57
C VAL A 182 -18.29 -18.97 5.89
N LYS A 183 -19.35 -18.26 6.31
CA LYS A 183 -19.31 -17.45 7.53
C LYS A 183 -19.07 -18.31 8.79
N PRO A 184 -19.74 -19.46 9.00
CA PRO A 184 -19.45 -20.35 10.11
C PRO A 184 -18.02 -20.90 10.09
N LEU A 185 -17.53 -21.34 8.93
CA LEU A 185 -16.16 -21.85 8.78
C LEU A 185 -15.11 -20.78 9.12
N VAL A 186 -15.33 -19.53 8.70
CA VAL A 186 -14.45 -18.41 9.09
C VAL A 186 -14.52 -18.14 10.59
N LYS A 187 -15.70 -18.24 11.22
CA LYS A 187 -15.85 -18.05 12.67
C LYS A 187 -15.09 -19.12 13.45
N GLU A 188 -15.23 -20.38 13.07
CA GLU A 188 -14.53 -21.51 13.70
C GLU A 188 -13.02 -21.33 13.61
N PHE A 189 -12.50 -21.03 12.41
CA PHE A 189 -11.08 -20.76 12.20
C PHE A 189 -10.55 -19.63 13.08
N LEU A 190 -11.31 -18.54 13.23
CA LEU A 190 -10.91 -17.42 14.07
C LEU A 190 -11.00 -17.75 15.57
N GLN A 191 -12.01 -18.53 15.98
CA GLN A 191 -12.23 -18.88 17.38
C GLN A 191 -11.08 -19.69 17.97
N GLU A 192 -10.50 -20.63 17.21
CA GLU A 192 -9.28 -21.36 17.60
C GLU A 192 -8.11 -20.43 17.96
N ARG A 193 -8.06 -19.26 17.32
CA ARG A 193 -7.01 -18.23 17.49
C ARG A 193 -7.37 -17.18 18.54
N GLY A 194 -8.53 -17.30 19.18
CA GLY A 194 -9.09 -16.30 20.10
C GLY A 194 -9.63 -15.04 19.41
N LEU A 195 -9.94 -15.13 18.12
CA LEU A 195 -10.41 -14.00 17.31
C LEU A 195 -11.90 -14.12 16.99
N GLU A 196 -12.52 -12.97 16.73
CA GLU A 196 -13.95 -12.86 16.41
C GLU A 196 -14.17 -11.98 15.19
N LEU A 197 -15.17 -12.33 14.38
CA LEU A 197 -15.68 -11.43 13.33
C LEU A 197 -16.38 -10.22 13.94
N SER A 198 -16.15 -9.05 13.37
CA SER A 198 -16.87 -7.84 13.71
C SER A 198 -18.25 -7.86 13.04
N GLU A 199 -19.28 -8.37 13.70
CA GLU A 199 -20.65 -8.45 13.15
C GLU A 199 -21.18 -7.09 12.67
N GLU A 200 -20.82 -5.98 13.34
CA GLU A 200 -21.22 -4.62 12.93
C GLU A 200 -20.65 -4.17 11.58
N LYS A 201 -19.51 -4.74 11.18
CA LYS A 201 -18.78 -4.38 9.94
C LYS A 201 -18.86 -5.47 8.89
N THR A 202 -19.23 -6.67 9.30
CA THR A 202 -19.32 -7.82 8.41
C THR A 202 -20.64 -7.72 7.65
N SER A 203 -20.56 -7.57 6.32
CA SER A 203 -21.74 -7.44 5.47
C SER A 203 -21.64 -8.34 4.26
N ILE A 204 -22.79 -8.84 3.81
CA ILE A 204 -22.88 -9.56 2.54
C ILE A 204 -23.56 -8.65 1.54
N THR A 205 -22.83 -8.31 0.48
CA THR A 205 -23.25 -7.34 -0.52
C THR A 205 -23.20 -7.95 -1.91
N HIS A 206 -24.11 -7.50 -2.76
CA HIS A 206 -24.12 -7.90 -4.16
C HIS A 206 -23.22 -6.95 -4.97
N ILE A 207 -22.49 -7.49 -5.96
CA ILE A 207 -21.51 -6.74 -6.74
C ILE A 207 -22.10 -5.55 -7.53
N ASN A 208 -23.40 -5.60 -7.84
CA ASN A 208 -24.10 -4.52 -8.53
C ASN A 208 -24.43 -3.33 -7.62
N ASP A 209 -24.53 -3.54 -6.31
CA ASP A 209 -24.69 -2.47 -5.32
C ASP A 209 -23.33 -1.85 -4.99
N GLY A 210 -22.32 -2.72 -4.98
CA GLY A 210 -20.92 -2.39 -4.79
C GLY A 210 -20.54 -2.26 -3.32
N PHE A 211 -19.26 -2.46 -3.05
CA PHE A 211 -18.72 -2.49 -1.69
C PHE A 211 -17.42 -1.69 -1.57
N ASP A 212 -17.05 -1.30 -0.36
CA ASP A 212 -15.87 -0.50 -0.10
C ASP A 212 -14.74 -1.37 0.48
N PHE A 213 -13.63 -1.50 -0.25
CA PHE A 213 -12.45 -2.24 0.21
C PHE A 213 -11.17 -1.41 -0.01
N LEU A 214 -10.35 -1.27 1.02
CA LEU A 214 -9.09 -0.50 1.00
C LEU A 214 -9.23 0.94 0.46
N GLY A 215 -10.37 1.57 0.74
CA GLY A 215 -10.68 2.93 0.29
C GLY A 215 -11.09 3.04 -1.18
N GLN A 216 -11.32 1.93 -1.86
CA GLN A 216 -11.90 1.87 -3.20
C GLN A 216 -13.31 1.27 -3.11
N ASN A 217 -14.22 1.82 -3.89
CA ASN A 217 -15.52 1.23 -4.17
C ASN A 217 -15.43 0.32 -5.40
N ILE A 218 -15.78 -0.95 -5.23
CA ILE A 218 -15.78 -1.97 -6.28
C ILE A 218 -17.23 -2.26 -6.64
N ARG A 219 -17.62 -1.95 -7.88
CA ARG A 219 -19.00 -2.11 -8.34
C ARG A 219 -19.09 -2.50 -9.81
N LYS A 220 -20.02 -3.38 -10.14
CA LYS A 220 -20.35 -3.75 -11.52
C LYS A 220 -21.54 -2.94 -12.00
N TYR A 221 -21.36 -2.22 -13.10
CA TYR A 221 -22.37 -1.40 -13.76
C TYR A 221 -22.74 -2.06 -15.08
N LYS A 222 -23.96 -2.59 -15.20
CA LYS A 222 -24.44 -3.25 -16.43
C LYS A 222 -23.41 -4.26 -17.00
N GLY A 223 -22.85 -5.09 -16.13
CA GLY A 223 -21.84 -6.09 -16.52
C GLY A 223 -20.38 -5.62 -16.54
N LYS A 224 -20.10 -4.31 -16.45
CA LYS A 224 -18.73 -3.76 -16.46
C LYS A 224 -18.25 -3.42 -15.04
N LEU A 225 -17.15 -4.01 -14.61
CA LEU A 225 -16.54 -3.70 -13.31
C LEU A 225 -15.82 -2.35 -13.36
N LEU A 226 -16.21 -1.42 -12.49
CA LEU A 226 -15.52 -0.16 -12.29
C LEU A 226 -15.09 -0.04 -10.82
N ILE A 227 -13.78 0.05 -10.62
CA ILE A 227 -13.20 0.33 -9.30
C ILE A 227 -12.91 1.83 -9.24
N LYS A 228 -13.49 2.53 -8.28
CA LYS A 228 -13.37 3.99 -8.08
C LYS A 228 -12.97 4.28 -6.64
N PRO A 229 -12.32 5.42 -6.32
CA PRO A 229 -12.15 5.85 -4.93
C PRO A 229 -13.50 5.91 -4.19
N SER A 230 -13.56 5.39 -2.96
CA SER A 230 -14.83 5.35 -2.22
C SER A 230 -15.29 6.74 -1.79
N LYS A 231 -16.61 6.95 -1.72
CA LYS A 231 -17.19 8.22 -1.28
C LYS A 231 -16.70 8.63 0.12
N LYS A 232 -16.58 7.65 1.02
CA LYS A 232 -16.03 7.83 2.38
C LYS A 232 -14.58 8.31 2.35
N ASN A 233 -13.74 7.73 1.49
CA ASN A 233 -12.34 8.13 1.33
C ASN A 233 -12.22 9.56 0.76
N ILE A 234 -12.97 9.86 -0.32
CA ILE A 234 -12.98 11.19 -0.93
C ILE A 234 -13.41 12.25 0.09
N LYS A 235 -14.48 11.99 0.84
CA LYS A 235 -14.97 12.90 1.89
C LYS A 235 -13.90 13.13 2.95
N ALA A 236 -13.31 12.07 3.50
CA ALA A 236 -12.26 12.19 4.51
C ALA A 236 -11.04 12.99 4.02
N PHE A 237 -10.63 12.79 2.76
CA PHE A 237 -9.56 13.57 2.15
C PHE A 237 -9.92 15.06 2.03
N LEU A 238 -11.10 15.37 1.48
CA LEU A 238 -11.56 16.74 1.33
C LEU A 238 -11.77 17.45 2.67
N ASP A 239 -12.28 16.74 3.68
CA ASP A 239 -12.44 17.27 5.03
C ASP A 239 -11.07 17.64 5.63
N LYS A 240 -10.06 16.78 5.45
CA LYS A 240 -8.67 17.08 5.87
C LYS A 240 -8.08 18.28 5.13
N VAL A 241 -8.29 18.39 3.82
CA VAL A 241 -7.82 19.54 3.03
C VAL A 241 -8.50 20.84 3.46
N ARG A 242 -9.82 20.81 3.66
CA ARG A 242 -10.58 21.97 4.15
C ARG A 242 -10.12 22.38 5.53
N GLU A 243 -9.82 21.42 6.40
CA GLU A 243 -9.33 21.68 7.74
C GLU A 243 -7.98 22.40 7.71
N VAL A 244 -7.03 21.95 6.89
CA VAL A 244 -5.74 22.64 6.71
C VAL A 244 -5.94 24.08 6.21
N ILE A 245 -6.83 24.29 5.24
CA ILE A 245 -7.14 25.64 4.73
C ILE A 245 -7.82 26.50 5.82
N ARG A 246 -8.68 25.90 6.64
CA ARG A 246 -9.44 26.58 7.70
C ARG A 246 -8.56 27.00 8.87
N THR A 247 -7.61 26.17 9.28
CA THR A 247 -6.67 26.47 10.36
C THR A 247 -5.64 27.51 9.92
N ASN A 248 -5.22 27.45 8.65
CA ASN A 248 -4.21 28.36 8.10
C ASN A 248 -4.81 29.66 7.55
N LYS A 249 -5.61 30.37 8.35
CA LYS A 249 -6.34 31.57 7.91
C LYS A 249 -5.41 32.70 7.44
N GLN A 250 -4.27 32.89 8.10
CA GLN A 250 -3.35 34.00 7.84
C GLN A 250 -2.07 33.57 7.10
N ALA A 251 -1.91 32.29 6.81
CA ALA A 251 -0.71 31.75 6.17
C ALA A 251 -0.43 32.40 4.81
N THR A 252 0.84 32.46 4.42
CA THR A 252 1.24 32.83 3.06
C THR A 252 0.71 31.80 2.06
N THR A 253 0.54 32.22 0.80
CA THR A 253 0.16 31.30 -0.28
C THR A 253 1.17 30.17 -0.43
N GLU A 254 2.45 30.49 -0.26
CA GLU A 254 3.55 29.54 -0.27
C GLU A 254 3.35 28.43 0.77
N ASN A 255 3.19 28.81 2.05
CA ASN A 255 3.06 27.84 3.13
C ASN A 255 1.82 26.95 2.93
N LEU A 256 0.72 27.53 2.43
CA LEU A 256 -0.48 26.76 2.12
C LEU A 256 -0.22 25.73 0.99
N ILE A 257 0.49 26.12 -0.07
CA ILE A 257 0.86 25.20 -1.17
C ILE A 257 1.80 24.10 -0.68
N LEU A 258 2.79 24.43 0.16
CA LEU A 258 3.73 23.45 0.72
C LEU A 258 3.04 22.39 1.58
N GLN A 259 1.96 22.74 2.28
CA GLN A 259 1.17 21.79 3.07
C GLN A 259 0.20 20.97 2.20
N LEU A 260 -0.47 21.61 1.22
CA LEU A 260 -1.47 20.95 0.39
C LEU A 260 -0.85 20.01 -0.66
N ASN A 261 0.28 20.38 -1.26
CA ASN A 261 0.89 19.63 -2.35
C ASN A 261 1.24 18.18 -1.98
N PRO A 262 1.92 17.89 -0.86
CA PRO A 262 2.19 16.52 -0.43
C PRO A 262 0.90 15.71 -0.19
N MET A 263 -0.14 16.34 0.37
CA MET A 263 -1.41 15.69 0.64
C MET A 263 -2.13 15.30 -0.66
N ILE A 264 -2.28 16.24 -1.60
CA ILE A 264 -2.96 15.99 -2.88
C ILE A 264 -2.16 14.99 -3.71
N ARG A 265 -0.83 15.15 -3.76
CA ARG A 265 0.05 14.24 -4.50
C ARG A 265 0.01 12.82 -3.95
N GLY A 266 0.08 12.66 -2.62
CA GLY A 266 -0.01 11.35 -1.97
C GLY A 266 -1.34 10.66 -2.25
N TRP A 267 -2.44 11.40 -2.11
CA TRP A 267 -3.79 10.87 -2.37
C TRP A 267 -3.99 10.51 -3.84
N ALA A 268 -3.57 11.36 -4.78
CA ALA A 268 -3.67 11.09 -6.20
C ALA A 268 -2.79 9.89 -6.62
N ASN A 269 -1.57 9.77 -6.08
CA ASN A 269 -0.70 8.63 -6.33
C ASN A 269 -1.26 7.31 -5.79
N TYR A 270 -1.96 7.33 -4.64
CA TYR A 270 -2.62 6.14 -4.10
C TYR A 270 -3.76 5.66 -5.01
N HIS A 271 -4.56 6.59 -5.53
CA HIS A 271 -5.72 6.28 -6.37
C HIS A 271 -5.41 6.23 -7.88
N LYS A 272 -4.15 6.38 -8.32
CA LYS A 272 -3.79 6.41 -9.75
C LYS A 272 -4.03 5.09 -10.50
N HIS A 273 -4.21 3.99 -9.76
CA HIS A 273 -4.35 2.65 -10.32
C HIS A 273 -5.78 2.27 -10.71
N VAL A 274 -6.76 3.02 -10.21
CA VAL A 274 -8.19 2.76 -10.40
C VAL A 274 -8.82 3.83 -11.30
N VAL A 275 -10.14 3.75 -11.54
CA VAL A 275 -10.86 4.71 -12.40
C VAL A 275 -11.11 6.02 -11.64
N SER A 276 -10.09 6.88 -11.60
CA SER A 276 -10.08 8.07 -10.73
C SER A 276 -10.14 9.41 -11.47
N LYS A 277 -10.02 9.46 -12.79
CA LYS A 277 -9.79 10.72 -13.54
C LYS A 277 -10.90 11.77 -13.33
N GLU A 278 -12.16 11.37 -13.45
CA GLU A 278 -13.32 12.23 -13.19
C GLU A 278 -13.36 12.70 -11.72
N ILE A 279 -13.01 11.81 -10.79
CA ILE A 279 -13.00 12.09 -9.36
C ILE A 279 -11.86 13.07 -9.03
N PHE A 280 -10.70 12.95 -9.68
CA PHE A 280 -9.60 13.90 -9.53
C PHE A 280 -10.03 15.31 -9.96
N SER A 281 -10.75 15.45 -11.08
CA SER A 281 -11.32 16.75 -11.48
C SER A 281 -12.30 17.31 -10.45
N ARG A 282 -13.17 16.47 -9.87
CA ARG A 282 -14.11 16.89 -8.82
C ARG A 282 -13.39 17.33 -7.54
N VAL A 283 -12.35 16.61 -7.15
CA VAL A 283 -11.52 16.94 -6.00
C VAL A 283 -10.79 18.26 -6.24
N ASP A 284 -10.15 18.44 -7.39
CA ASP A 284 -9.46 19.69 -7.74
C ASP A 284 -10.43 20.89 -7.72
N ASN A 285 -11.65 20.74 -8.24
CA ASN A 285 -12.68 21.77 -8.17
C ASN A 285 -13.10 22.08 -6.70
N ALA A 286 -13.23 21.05 -5.86
CA ALA A 286 -13.56 21.25 -4.45
C ALA A 286 -12.44 21.98 -3.69
N VAL A 287 -11.17 21.64 -3.98
CA VAL A 287 -10.00 22.34 -3.44
C VAL A 287 -9.95 23.78 -3.93
N PHE A 288 -10.16 24.01 -5.22
CA PHE A 288 -10.24 25.35 -5.81
C PHE A 288 -11.30 26.21 -5.12
N LYS A 289 -12.52 25.68 -4.93
CA LYS A 289 -13.60 26.40 -4.23
C LYS A 289 -13.21 26.76 -2.79
N ALA A 290 -12.50 25.89 -2.09
CA ALA A 290 -12.01 26.16 -0.74
C ALA A 290 -10.94 27.26 -0.73
N LEU A 291 -9.97 27.20 -1.64
CA LEU A 291 -8.93 28.22 -1.80
C LEU A 291 -9.50 29.57 -2.23
N TRP A 292 -10.51 29.58 -3.09
CA TRP A 292 -11.19 30.80 -3.51
C TRP A 292 -11.88 31.50 -2.33
N ARG A 293 -12.57 30.75 -1.46
CA ARG A 293 -13.15 31.29 -0.22
C ARG A 293 -12.08 31.83 0.72
N TRP A 294 -10.97 31.11 0.86
CA TRP A 294 -9.83 31.55 1.66
C TRP A 294 -9.25 32.87 1.14
N ALA A 295 -9.06 33.00 -0.18
CA ALA A 295 -8.54 34.20 -0.83
C ALA A 295 -9.50 35.40 -0.68
N LYS A 296 -10.81 35.18 -0.87
CA LYS A 296 -11.85 36.19 -0.65
C LYS A 296 -11.87 36.70 0.78
N ARG A 297 -11.80 35.80 1.76
CA ARG A 297 -11.82 36.18 3.19
C ARG A 297 -10.64 37.07 3.57
N ARG A 298 -9.47 36.89 2.94
CA ARG A 298 -8.29 37.74 3.21
C ARG A 298 -8.43 39.17 2.72
N HIS A 299 -9.34 39.42 1.77
CA HIS A 299 -9.48 40.72 1.12
C HIS A 299 -10.96 41.08 0.95
N PRO A 300 -11.71 41.31 2.05
CA PRO A 300 -13.15 41.55 1.99
C PRO A 300 -13.52 42.82 1.20
N LYS A 301 -12.63 43.82 1.20
CA LYS A 301 -12.82 45.11 0.53
C LYS A 301 -12.29 45.16 -0.92
N LYS A 302 -11.68 44.09 -1.45
CA LYS A 302 -11.10 44.09 -2.80
C LYS A 302 -12.03 43.42 -3.81
N ALA A 303 -12.05 43.95 -5.03
CA ALA A 303 -12.81 43.38 -6.13
C ALA A 303 -12.36 41.95 -6.48
N ARG A 304 -13.28 41.12 -6.96
CA ARG A 304 -13.03 39.70 -7.30
C ARG A 304 -11.91 39.54 -8.35
N ASN A 305 -11.85 40.45 -9.32
CA ASN A 305 -10.83 40.44 -10.38
C ASN A 305 -9.42 40.67 -9.81
N TRP A 306 -9.28 41.55 -8.82
CA TRP A 306 -7.99 41.78 -8.15
C TRP A 306 -7.53 40.54 -7.38
N ILE A 307 -8.46 39.88 -6.68
CA ILE A 307 -8.17 38.64 -5.94
C ILE A 307 -7.74 37.52 -6.91
N SER A 308 -8.44 37.39 -8.04
CA SER A 308 -8.05 36.43 -9.09
C SER A 308 -6.62 36.67 -9.56
N LYS A 309 -6.29 37.89 -9.99
CA LYS A 309 -4.94 38.26 -10.48
C LYS A 309 -3.84 38.09 -9.42
N ARG A 310 -4.15 38.33 -8.14
CA ARG A 310 -3.19 38.19 -7.05
C ARG A 310 -2.83 36.75 -6.73
N TYR A 311 -3.81 35.85 -6.70
CA TYR A 311 -3.64 34.49 -6.19
C TYR A 311 -3.57 33.41 -7.26
N PHE A 312 -4.00 33.73 -8.48
CA PHE A 312 -4.10 32.78 -9.57
C PHE A 312 -3.37 33.29 -10.80
N LYS A 313 -2.67 32.39 -11.48
CA LYS A 313 -1.90 32.67 -12.70
C LYS A 313 -2.30 31.71 -13.81
N SER A 314 -2.14 32.14 -15.05
CA SER A 314 -2.24 31.28 -16.22
C SER A 314 -0.89 30.62 -16.51
N ILE A 315 -0.89 29.30 -16.68
CA ILE A 315 0.31 28.51 -16.98
C ILE A 315 -0.01 27.62 -18.18
N GLY A 316 0.63 27.92 -19.31
CA GLY A 316 0.27 27.31 -20.60
C GLY A 316 -1.23 27.49 -20.86
N ASN A 317 -1.92 26.40 -21.18
CA ASN A 317 -3.36 26.40 -21.48
C ASN A 317 -4.25 26.39 -20.23
N ARG A 318 -3.68 26.39 -19.01
CA ARG A 318 -4.46 26.37 -17.77
C ARG A 318 -4.53 27.75 -17.15
N ASN A 319 -5.75 28.26 -17.08
CA ASN A 319 -6.09 29.43 -16.29
C ASN A 319 -6.39 29.03 -14.84
N TRP A 320 -6.38 30.01 -13.93
CA TRP A 320 -6.76 29.81 -12.52
C TRP A 320 -5.85 28.85 -11.73
N VAL A 321 -4.53 28.90 -11.97
CA VAL A 321 -3.56 28.13 -11.19
C VAL A 321 -3.17 28.87 -9.92
N PHE A 322 -3.49 28.29 -8.75
CA PHE A 322 -3.12 28.86 -7.45
C PHE A 322 -1.60 28.80 -7.28
N TYR A 323 -0.98 29.95 -6.97
CA TYR A 323 0.48 30.07 -6.90
C TYR A 323 0.95 30.95 -5.73
N GLY A 324 2.23 30.82 -5.39
CA GLY A 324 2.93 31.66 -4.42
C GLY A 324 4.40 31.79 -4.76
N ALA A 325 5.02 32.89 -4.34
CA ALA A 325 6.46 33.07 -4.44
C ALA A 325 7.14 32.38 -3.25
N SER A 326 8.18 31.59 -3.52
CA SER A 326 9.00 30.86 -2.56
C SER A 326 10.46 31.17 -2.82
N LYS A 327 11.30 31.25 -1.79
CA LYS A 327 12.76 31.37 -1.96
C LYS A 327 13.36 29.97 -2.08
N ASP A 328 14.18 29.76 -3.11
CA ASP A 328 14.96 28.53 -3.23
C ASP A 328 16.12 28.50 -2.21
N LYS A 329 16.88 27.39 -2.20
CA LYS A 329 18.05 27.21 -1.31
C LYS A 329 19.16 28.23 -1.54
N TYR A 330 19.14 28.95 -2.66
CA TYR A 330 20.12 29.95 -3.06
C TYR A 330 19.56 31.39 -2.95
N GLY A 331 18.39 31.56 -2.30
CA GLY A 331 17.76 32.86 -2.09
C GLY A 331 17.01 33.43 -3.30
N LYS A 332 16.93 32.71 -4.42
CA LYS A 332 16.22 33.15 -5.63
C LYS A 332 14.73 32.90 -5.50
N PHE A 333 13.92 33.88 -5.89
CA PHE A 333 12.48 33.73 -5.91
C PHE A 333 12.03 32.80 -7.04
N GLN A 334 11.33 31.72 -6.68
CA GLN A 334 10.67 30.80 -7.57
C GLN A 334 9.17 30.78 -7.31
N ASN A 335 8.36 30.66 -8.35
CA ASN A 335 6.93 30.44 -8.19
C ASN A 335 6.67 28.97 -7.89
N ILE A 336 5.98 28.70 -6.79
CA ILE A 336 5.42 27.39 -6.49
C ILE A 336 3.94 27.37 -6.82
N TYR A 337 3.48 26.23 -7.32
CA TYR A 337 2.13 26.05 -7.83
C TYR A 337 1.43 24.92 -7.08
N LEU A 338 0.11 25.05 -6.96
CA LEU A 338 -0.71 23.97 -6.43
C LEU A 338 -0.64 22.75 -7.36
N PHE A 339 -0.43 21.60 -6.76
CA PHE A 339 -0.47 20.31 -7.43
C PHE A 339 -1.93 19.90 -7.68
N TYR A 340 -2.26 19.60 -8.93
CA TYR A 340 -3.59 19.13 -9.32
C TYR A 340 -3.63 17.61 -9.36
N ALA A 341 -4.58 16.98 -8.67
CA ALA A 341 -4.77 15.55 -8.73
C ALA A 341 -5.02 15.07 -10.16
N PHE A 342 -5.73 15.87 -10.97
CA PHE A 342 -5.99 15.57 -12.38
C PHE A 342 -4.71 15.50 -13.22
N SER A 343 -3.59 16.11 -12.80
CA SER A 343 -2.32 15.99 -13.53
C SER A 343 -1.74 14.58 -13.47
N VAL A 344 -2.14 13.75 -12.49
CA VAL A 344 -1.66 12.38 -12.38
C VAL A 344 -2.24 11.53 -13.52
N ILE A 345 -1.34 10.83 -14.21
CA ILE A 345 -1.68 9.87 -15.25
C ILE A 345 -2.14 8.58 -14.59
N ILE A 346 -3.27 8.06 -15.04
CA ILE A 346 -3.80 6.77 -14.57
C ILE A 346 -2.91 5.66 -15.15
N GLN A 347 -2.37 4.83 -14.27
CA GLN A 347 -1.47 3.73 -14.63
C GLN A 347 -2.00 2.45 -14.02
N ARG A 348 -2.30 1.45 -14.86
CA ARG A 348 -2.80 0.16 -14.36
C ARG A 348 -1.72 -0.55 -13.55
N HIS A 349 -2.11 -0.98 -12.36
CA HIS A 349 -1.20 -1.69 -11.47
C HIS A 349 -0.96 -3.11 -11.98
N ILE A 350 0.31 -3.50 -12.08
CA ILE A 350 0.71 -4.86 -12.43
C ILE A 350 0.81 -5.65 -11.12
N LYS A 351 -0.22 -6.47 -10.85
CA LYS A 351 -0.28 -7.37 -9.69
C LYS A 351 1.02 -8.19 -9.59
N ILE A 352 1.56 -8.30 -8.38
CA ILE A 352 2.58 -9.28 -8.07
C ILE A 352 2.06 -10.71 -8.39
N LYS A 353 2.94 -11.58 -8.88
CA LYS A 353 2.62 -13.01 -9.05
C LYS A 353 2.38 -13.60 -7.67
N SER A 354 1.33 -14.42 -7.51
CA SER A 354 0.90 -14.88 -6.19
C SER A 354 1.96 -15.73 -5.46
N HIS A 355 2.71 -16.56 -6.21
CA HIS A 355 3.80 -17.38 -5.68
C HIS A 355 5.15 -16.65 -5.57
N ALA A 356 5.22 -15.36 -5.91
CA ALA A 356 6.49 -14.64 -5.87
C ALA A 356 6.96 -14.45 -4.44
N ASN A 357 8.13 -15.01 -4.13
CA ASN A 357 8.76 -14.95 -2.82
C ASN A 357 10.08 -14.14 -2.94
N PRO A 358 10.22 -12.98 -2.26
CA PRO A 358 11.44 -12.17 -2.27
C PRO A 358 12.68 -12.84 -1.71
N TYR A 359 12.52 -13.94 -0.96
CA TYR A 359 13.60 -14.68 -0.33
C TYR A 359 14.07 -15.88 -1.16
N ASP A 360 13.35 -16.21 -2.23
CA ASP A 360 13.67 -17.33 -3.10
C ASP A 360 14.40 -16.85 -4.37
N PRO A 361 15.64 -17.32 -4.62
CA PRO A 361 16.46 -16.89 -5.75
C PRO A 361 15.78 -17.01 -7.11
N GLN A 362 14.84 -17.95 -7.29
CA GLN A 362 14.13 -18.12 -8.56
C GLN A 362 13.35 -16.85 -8.98
N TRP A 363 13.03 -15.98 -8.02
CA TRP A 363 12.26 -14.75 -8.24
C TRP A 363 13.13 -13.49 -8.38
N GLU A 364 14.46 -13.57 -8.26
CA GLU A 364 15.35 -12.39 -8.29
C GLU A 364 15.16 -11.58 -9.59
N MET A 365 15.27 -12.24 -10.75
CA MET A 365 15.00 -11.64 -12.06
C MET A 365 13.62 -10.98 -12.17
N TYR A 366 12.61 -11.56 -11.52
CA TYR A 366 11.25 -11.01 -11.52
C TYR A 366 11.17 -9.72 -10.71
N TYR A 367 11.84 -9.65 -9.57
CA TYR A 367 11.88 -8.45 -8.74
C TYR A 367 12.76 -7.35 -9.34
N GLU A 368 13.87 -7.68 -9.98
CA GLU A 368 14.71 -6.73 -10.72
C GLU A 368 13.91 -6.03 -11.83
N LYS A 369 13.22 -6.79 -12.69
CA LYS A 369 12.33 -6.23 -13.73
C LYS A 369 11.25 -5.30 -13.16
N ARG A 370 10.67 -5.65 -12.01
CA ARG A 370 9.68 -4.79 -11.34
C ARG A 370 10.30 -3.53 -10.75
N LEU A 371 11.53 -3.61 -10.27
CA LEU A 371 12.28 -2.46 -9.81
C LEU A 371 12.59 -1.53 -10.98
N ASP A 372 13.04 -2.05 -12.13
CA ASP A 372 13.32 -1.26 -13.33
C ASP A 372 12.11 -0.41 -13.76
N ILE A 373 10.93 -1.04 -13.87
CA ILE A 373 9.67 -0.34 -14.18
C ILE A 373 9.38 0.76 -13.13
N LYS A 374 9.60 0.49 -11.84
CA LYS A 374 9.43 1.49 -10.78
C LYS A 374 10.47 2.61 -10.88
N MET A 375 11.68 2.30 -11.33
CA MET A 375 12.76 3.27 -11.45
C MET A 375 12.52 4.23 -12.62
N GLU A 376 12.00 3.72 -13.74
CA GLU A 376 11.60 4.54 -14.88
C GLU A 376 10.41 5.45 -14.58
N GLN A 377 9.47 5.03 -13.73
CA GLN A 377 8.25 5.82 -13.47
C GLN A 377 8.42 6.91 -12.41
N ASN A 378 9.45 6.84 -11.57
CA ASN A 378 9.62 7.74 -10.42
C ASN A 378 10.85 8.65 -10.62
N LEU A 379 10.64 9.97 -10.59
CA LEU A 379 11.69 10.98 -10.75
C LEU A 379 12.90 10.79 -9.81
N LYS A 380 12.66 10.40 -8.55
CA LYS A 380 13.74 10.15 -7.57
C LYS A 380 14.56 8.91 -7.94
N HIS A 381 13.93 7.91 -8.54
CA HIS A 381 14.63 6.71 -8.99
C HIS A 381 15.28 6.89 -10.36
N LYS A 382 14.72 7.73 -11.24
CA LYS A 382 15.42 8.17 -12.46
C LYS A 382 16.77 8.83 -12.15
N GLN A 383 16.86 9.61 -11.08
CA GLN A 383 18.15 10.17 -10.64
C GLN A 383 19.15 9.08 -10.28
N LYS A 384 18.72 7.98 -9.66
CA LYS A 384 19.59 6.83 -9.38
C LYS A 384 20.04 6.12 -10.67
N LEU A 385 19.14 5.90 -11.62
CA LEU A 385 19.49 5.33 -12.93
C LEU A 385 20.50 6.21 -13.67
N LEU A 386 20.28 7.52 -13.67
CA LEU A 386 21.20 8.49 -14.27
C LEU A 386 22.57 8.47 -13.58
N TYR A 387 22.60 8.32 -12.25
CA TYR A 387 23.85 8.16 -11.51
C TYR A 387 24.59 6.89 -11.95
N LEU A 388 23.92 5.73 -11.94
CA LEU A 388 24.53 4.45 -12.33
C LEU A 388 25.05 4.49 -13.77
N TRP A 389 24.28 5.08 -14.69
CA TRP A 389 24.69 5.23 -16.08
C TRP A 389 25.93 6.11 -16.22
N LYS A 390 26.02 7.21 -15.45
CA LYS A 390 27.21 8.08 -15.43
C LYS A 390 28.42 7.39 -14.81
N GLU A 391 28.23 6.68 -13.70
CA GLU A 391 29.28 5.91 -13.00
C GLU A 391 29.91 4.88 -13.96
N GLN A 392 29.09 4.21 -14.76
CA GLN A 392 29.54 3.23 -15.75
C GLN A 392 29.98 3.84 -17.09
N LYS A 393 30.10 5.18 -17.21
CA LYS A 393 30.41 5.86 -18.48
C LYS A 393 29.48 5.42 -19.64
N GLY A 394 28.26 5.01 -19.31
CA GLY A 394 27.25 4.51 -20.23
C GLY A 394 27.59 3.17 -20.90
N THR A 395 28.51 2.35 -20.38
CA THR A 395 28.85 1.04 -20.93
C THR A 395 28.31 -0.11 -20.06
N CYS A 396 28.01 -1.23 -20.71
CA CYS A 396 27.64 -2.47 -20.03
C CYS A 396 28.93 -3.19 -19.58
N PRO A 397 29.10 -3.56 -18.30
CA PRO A 397 30.32 -4.19 -17.81
C PRO A 397 30.54 -5.62 -18.36
N ILE A 398 29.53 -6.25 -18.97
CA ILE A 398 29.63 -7.62 -19.50
C ILE A 398 30.06 -7.64 -20.96
N CYS A 399 29.38 -6.91 -21.84
CA CYS A 399 29.72 -6.88 -23.27
C CYS A 399 30.56 -5.67 -23.69
N LEU A 400 30.82 -4.74 -22.75
CA LEU A 400 31.58 -3.50 -22.96
C LEU A 400 30.98 -2.54 -24.01
N GLN A 401 29.78 -2.82 -24.51
CA GLN A 401 29.07 -1.95 -25.46
C GLN A 401 28.30 -0.83 -24.76
N LYS A 402 28.03 0.25 -25.49
CA LYS A 402 27.26 1.40 -24.97
C LYS A 402 25.80 1.03 -24.71
N ILE A 403 25.29 1.43 -23.55
CA ILE A 403 23.88 1.38 -23.16
C ILE A 403 23.22 2.65 -23.70
N THR A 404 22.36 2.46 -24.69
CA THR A 404 21.55 3.51 -25.30
C THR A 404 20.06 3.24 -25.05
N HIS A 405 19.21 4.23 -25.36
CA HIS A 405 17.76 4.05 -25.32
C HIS A 405 17.26 2.94 -26.26
N LEU A 406 17.97 2.70 -27.38
CA LEU A 406 17.62 1.65 -28.35
C LEU A 406 17.95 0.25 -27.82
N THR A 407 19.10 0.10 -27.16
CA THR A 407 19.54 -1.19 -26.63
C THR A 407 18.82 -1.57 -25.33
N GLY A 408 18.25 -0.58 -24.62
CA GLY A 408 17.64 -0.76 -23.31
C GLY A 408 18.65 -1.12 -22.22
N TRP A 409 18.17 -1.24 -20.98
CA TRP A 409 18.96 -1.63 -19.82
C TRP A 409 18.09 -2.38 -18.80
N HIS A 410 18.72 -3.23 -18.00
CA HIS A 410 18.18 -3.76 -16.75
C HIS A 410 19.12 -3.42 -15.59
N SER A 411 18.57 -3.14 -14.41
CA SER A 411 19.39 -2.91 -13.22
C SER A 411 19.56 -4.21 -12.44
N HIS A 412 20.80 -4.69 -12.41
CA HIS A 412 21.24 -5.91 -11.76
C HIS A 412 21.78 -5.65 -10.35
N HIS A 413 21.56 -6.59 -9.42
CA HIS A 413 22.26 -6.64 -8.14
C HIS A 413 23.59 -7.39 -8.23
N ILE A 414 24.69 -6.77 -7.82
CA ILE A 414 26.02 -7.42 -7.76
C ILE A 414 26.00 -8.59 -6.78
N HIS A 415 25.55 -8.31 -5.54
CA HIS A 415 25.17 -9.33 -4.56
C HIS A 415 23.65 -9.41 -4.52
N TRP A 416 23.09 -10.57 -4.81
CA TRP A 416 21.63 -10.75 -4.81
C TRP A 416 21.04 -10.43 -3.44
N LYS A 417 19.79 -9.96 -3.44
CA LYS A 417 19.09 -9.64 -2.19
C LYS A 417 18.91 -10.87 -1.31
N THR A 418 18.66 -12.02 -1.92
CA THR A 418 18.52 -13.31 -1.24
C THR A 418 19.80 -13.72 -0.51
N HIS A 419 20.97 -13.29 -0.99
CA HIS A 419 22.27 -13.51 -0.37
C HIS A 419 22.73 -12.35 0.54
N GLY A 420 21.80 -11.48 0.97
CA GLY A 420 22.10 -10.35 1.87
C GLY A 420 22.46 -9.04 1.18
N GLY A 421 22.38 -8.97 -0.15
CA GLY A 421 22.65 -7.77 -0.92
C GLY A 421 21.67 -6.61 -0.65
N SER A 422 22.19 -5.38 -0.73
CA SER A 422 21.39 -4.16 -0.50
C SER A 422 20.75 -3.61 -1.78
N ASP A 423 19.64 -2.86 -1.64
CA ASP A 423 19.03 -2.05 -2.72
C ASP A 423 19.80 -0.71 -2.95
N GLN A 424 21.00 -0.56 -2.38
CA GLN A 424 21.79 0.66 -2.53
C GLN A 424 22.50 0.72 -3.87
N VAL A 425 22.81 1.93 -4.31
CA VAL A 425 23.49 2.20 -5.59
C VAL A 425 24.86 1.51 -5.63
N ALA A 426 25.52 1.32 -4.49
CA ALA A 426 26.79 0.59 -4.39
C ALA A 426 26.69 -0.87 -4.83
N ASN A 427 25.53 -1.52 -4.65
CA ASN A 427 25.31 -2.93 -4.99
C ASN A 427 24.58 -3.13 -6.32
N ARG A 428 24.61 -2.13 -7.21
CA ARG A 428 23.79 -2.12 -8.43
C ARG A 428 24.64 -1.76 -9.64
N VAL A 429 24.33 -2.39 -10.77
CA VAL A 429 24.90 -2.09 -12.09
C VAL A 429 23.81 -2.13 -13.17
N LEU A 430 24.03 -1.43 -14.27
CA LEU A 430 23.18 -1.49 -15.46
C LEU A 430 23.81 -2.45 -16.48
N LEU A 431 23.02 -3.42 -16.93
CA LEU A 431 23.39 -4.40 -17.95
C LEU A 431 22.45 -4.27 -19.15
N HIS A 432 22.90 -4.67 -20.33
CA HIS A 432 21.96 -4.90 -21.44
C HIS A 432 20.99 -6.03 -21.10
N PRO A 433 19.75 -6.01 -21.62
CA PRO A 433 18.77 -7.08 -21.35
C PRO A 433 19.26 -8.50 -21.69
N ASN A 434 20.09 -8.66 -22.72
CA ASN A 434 20.70 -9.96 -23.07
C ASN A 434 21.81 -10.35 -22.09
N CYS A 435 22.74 -9.44 -21.79
CA CYS A 435 23.81 -9.67 -20.82
C CYS A 435 23.23 -10.01 -19.44
N HIS A 436 22.20 -9.29 -19.00
CA HIS A 436 21.49 -9.57 -17.77
C HIS A 436 20.95 -11.01 -17.73
N ARG A 437 20.34 -11.49 -18.81
CA ARG A 437 19.86 -12.89 -18.88
C ARG A 437 21.01 -13.89 -18.86
N GLN A 438 22.12 -13.60 -19.54
CA GLN A 438 23.31 -14.46 -19.54
C GLN A 438 23.92 -14.55 -18.14
N VAL A 439 24.04 -13.42 -17.43
CA VAL A 439 24.54 -13.38 -16.05
C VAL A 439 23.72 -14.29 -15.14
N HIS A 440 22.39 -14.20 -15.20
CA HIS A 440 21.50 -15.05 -14.38
C HIS A 440 21.51 -16.53 -14.80
N ASN A 441 21.62 -16.83 -16.09
CA ASN A 441 21.61 -18.21 -16.57
C ASN A 441 22.96 -18.93 -16.37
N LEU A 442 24.07 -18.19 -16.42
CA LEU A 442 25.43 -18.72 -16.34
C LEU A 442 26.10 -18.45 -14.98
N ASN A 443 25.38 -17.82 -14.04
CA ASN A 443 25.90 -17.41 -12.73
C ASN A 443 27.22 -16.62 -12.81
N LEU A 444 27.33 -15.70 -13.77
CA LEU A 444 28.54 -14.88 -13.94
C LEU A 444 28.65 -13.87 -12.80
N THR A 445 29.85 -13.68 -12.27
CA THR A 445 30.14 -12.58 -11.33
C THR A 445 30.19 -11.26 -12.08
N VAL A 446 29.51 -10.25 -11.55
CA VAL A 446 29.48 -8.90 -12.13
C VAL A 446 30.06 -7.92 -11.14
N GLU A 447 31.18 -7.31 -11.50
CA GLU A 447 31.81 -6.28 -10.69
C GLU A 447 31.48 -4.88 -11.24
N LYS A 448 31.59 -3.86 -10.39
CA LYS A 448 31.51 -2.49 -10.87
C LYS A 448 32.75 -2.18 -11.71
N PRO A 449 32.60 -1.46 -12.84
CA PRO A 449 33.76 -0.94 -13.52
C PRO A 449 34.54 -0.04 -12.55
N HIS A 450 35.84 -0.31 -12.38
CA HIS A 450 36.73 0.57 -11.63
C HIS A 450 36.71 1.96 -12.28
N SER A 451 36.57 2.99 -11.44
CA SER A 451 36.34 4.39 -11.85
C SER A 451 37.46 4.94 -12.72
#